data_AF-A0A0A9FQP6-F1
#
_entry.id   AF-A0A0A9FQP6-F1
#
_cell.length_a   1.000
_cell.length_b   1.000
_cell.length_c   1.000
_cell.angle_alpha   90.00
_cell.angle_beta   90.00
_cell.angle_gamma   90.00
#
_symmetry.space_group_name_H-M   'P 1'
#
loop_
_entity.id
_entity.type
_entity.pdbx_description
1 polymer ?
#
loop_
_entity_poly.entity_id
_entity_poly.type
_entity_poly.pdbx_seq_one_letter_code
_entity_poly.pdbx_strand_id
1 'polypeptide(L)' 'MILRREERRIRVANGVEAETEAIDSFPLTLHTGFTLLLNNVLYVPSMRRNLVSV' A
#
# COMPACT_ATOMS: atom_id res chain seq x y z
N MET A 1 -3.50 15.06 -0.06
CA MET A 1 -2.08 15.17 0.35
C MET A 1 -1.22 15.03 -0.91
N ILE A 2 -0.17 15.83 -1.09
CA ILE A 2 0.74 15.69 -2.25
C ILE A 2 1.82 14.66 -1.87
N LEU A 3 1.93 13.57 -2.63
CA LEU A 3 2.96 12.55 -2.43
C LEU A 3 4.34 13.13 -2.73
N ARG A 4 5.29 12.99 -1.79
CA ARG A 4 6.69 13.36 -1.99
C ARG A 4 7.32 12.40 -3.01
N ARG A 5 8.38 12.84 -3.71
CA ARG A 5 9.02 12.04 -4.76
C ARG A 5 9.47 10.65 -4.26
N GLU A 6 9.95 10.60 -3.02
CA GLU A 6 10.36 9.37 -2.31
C GLU A 6 9.17 8.41 -2.07
N GLU A 7 7.96 8.95 -1.87
CA GLU A 7 6.73 8.21 -1.53
C GLU A 7 5.97 7.73 -2.79
N ARG A 8 6.40 8.16 -3.97
CA ARG A 8 5.77 7.82 -5.26
C ARG A 8 6.23 6.49 -5.82
N ARG A 9 7.25 5.85 -5.25
CA ARG A 9 7.82 4.62 -5.80
C ARG A 9 8.15 3.64 -4.71
N ILE A 10 7.80 2.39 -4.95
CA ILE A 10 8.24 1.26 -4.14
C ILE A 10 9.00 0.26 -4.99
N ARG A 11 9.96 -0.41 -4.35
CA ARG A 11 10.67 -1.51 -4.96
C ARG A 11 10.05 -2.82 -4.48
N VAL A 12 9.54 -3.60 -5.42
CA VAL A 12 8.91 -4.89 -5.13
C VAL A 12 9.94 -6.02 -5.23
N ALA A 13 9.64 -7.20 -4.65
CA ALA A 13 10.62 -8.28 -4.45
C ALA A 13 11.29 -8.80 -5.74
N ASN A 14 10.67 -8.63 -6.91
CA ASN A 14 11.27 -8.96 -8.21
C ASN A 14 12.20 -7.87 -8.75
N GLY A 15 12.54 -6.86 -7.93
CA GLY A 15 13.45 -5.77 -8.26
C GLY A 15 12.82 -4.63 -9.06
N VAL A 16 11.54 -4.74 -9.46
CA VAL A 16 10.82 -3.73 -10.25
C VAL A 16 10.39 -2.57 -9.36
N GLU A 17 10.53 -1.34 -9.87
CA GLU A 17 9.94 -0.15 -9.27
C GLU A 17 8.47 -0.02 -9.73
N ALA A 18 7.57 0.18 -8.78
CA ALA A 18 6.15 0.43 -9.05
C ALA A 18 5.75 1.81 -8.52
N GLU A 19 4.98 2.55 -9.31
CA GLU A 19 4.49 3.87 -8.92
C GLU A 19 3.31 3.76 -7.95
N THR A 20 3.38 4.56 -6.89
CA THR A 20 2.33 4.77 -5.91
C THR A 20 1.49 5.97 -6.34
N GLU A 21 0.19 5.76 -6.44
CA GLU A 21 -0.77 6.78 -6.85
C GLU A 21 -1.37 7.52 -5.65
N ALA A 22 -1.54 6.86 -4.50
CA ALA A 22 -2.06 7.47 -3.28
C ALA A 22 -1.48 6.85 -2.00
N ILE A 23 -1.48 7.63 -0.92
CA ILE A 23 -1.28 7.19 0.47
C ILE A 23 -2.51 7.61 1.26
N ASP A 24 -3.16 6.65 1.93
CA ASP A 24 -4.33 6.93 2.76
C ASP A 24 -4.46 5.94 3.93
N SER A 25 -5.44 6.16 4.80
CA SER A 25 -5.85 5.18 5.81
C SER A 25 -6.82 4.16 5.21
N PHE A 26 -6.61 2.88 5.51
CA PHE A 26 -7.42 1.77 5.01
C PHE A 26 -8.00 0.95 6.17
N PRO A 27 -9.33 0.87 6.32
CA PRO A 27 -9.96 -0.01 7.29
C PRO A 27 -9.94 -1.46 6.80
N LEU A 28 -9.22 -2.32 7.52
CA LEU A 28 -9.17 -3.77 7.27
C LEU A 28 -10.04 -4.51 8.30
N THR A 29 -11.19 -5.02 7.86
CA THR A 29 -12.05 -5.87 8.68
C THR A 29 -11.57 -7.32 8.60
N LEU A 30 -11.21 -7.89 9.75
CA LEU A 30 -10.81 -9.29 9.88
C LEU A 30 -12.04 -10.21 9.88
N HIS A 31 -11.82 -11.51 9.63
CA HIS A 31 -12.88 -12.53 9.64
C HIS A 31 -13.63 -12.63 10.99
N THR A 32 -13.04 -12.13 12.08
CA THR A 32 -13.66 -12.04 13.41
C THR A 32 -14.60 -10.84 13.58
N GLY A 33 -14.67 -9.93 12.60
CA GLY A 33 -15.41 -8.67 12.67
C GLY A 33 -14.62 -7.51 13.30
N PHE A 34 -13.39 -7.75 13.79
CA PHE A 34 -12.52 -6.68 14.29
C PHE A 34 -11.95 -5.85 13.13
N THR A 35 -12.02 -4.52 13.23
CA THR A 35 -11.50 -3.60 12.20
C THR A 35 -10.19 -2.96 12.64
N LEU A 36 -9.13 -3.19 11.87
CA LEU A 36 -7.85 -2.52 11.98
C LEU A 36 -7.84 -1.28 11.07
N LEU A 37 -7.62 -0.09 11.63
CA LEU A 37 -7.33 1.09 10.81
C LEU A 37 -5.84 1.12 10.48
N LEU A 38 -5.49 0.76 9.25
CA LEU A 38 -4.13 0.84 8.76
C LEU A 38 -3.86 2.27 8.30
N ASN A 39 -2.81 2.91 8.81
CA ASN A 39 -2.40 4.25 8.38
C ASN A 39 -1.24 4.14 7.38
N ASN A 40 -1.12 5.14 6.50
CA ASN A 40 -0.07 5.22 5.48
C ASN A 40 -0.07 4.03 4.49
N VAL A 41 -1.25 3.59 4.05
CA VAL A 41 -1.41 2.51 3.07
C VAL A 41 -1.18 3.04 1.65
N LEU A 42 -0.29 2.37 0.92
CA LEU A 42 0.08 2.70 -0.45
C LEU A 42 -0.89 2.06 -1.45
N TYR A 43 -1.47 2.87 -2.32
CA TYR A 43 -2.23 2.40 -3.48
C TYR A 43 -1.33 2.36 -4.72
N VAL A 44 -1.17 1.16 -5.29
CA VAL A 44 -0.26 0.89 -6.41
C VAL A 44 -1.03 0.06 -7.47
N PRO A 45 -1.64 0.71 -8.48
CA PRO A 45 -2.57 0.06 -9.42
C PRO A 45 -1.96 -1.07 -10.25
N SER A 46 -0.65 -0.99 -10.51
CA SER A 46 0.08 -2.01 -11.28
C SER A 46 0.19 -3.34 -10.53
N MET A 47 -0.02 -3.34 -9.21
CA MET A 47 0.00 -4.56 -8.41
C MET A 47 -1.39 -5.19 -8.29
N ARG A 48 -1.44 -6.47 -8.66
CA ARG A 48 -2.68 -7.27 -8.65
C ARG A 48 -2.88 -8.11 -7.39
N ARG A 49 -1.88 -8.15 -6.51
CA ARG A 49 -1.92 -8.90 -5.25
C ARG A 49 -1.24 -8.08 -4.16
N ASN A 50 -1.76 -8.19 -2.95
CA ASN A 50 -1.16 -7.58 -1.77
C ASN A 50 0.26 -8.13 -1.59
N LEU A 51 1.23 -7.23 -1.44
CA LEU A 51 2.54 -7.57 -0.90
C LEU A 51 2.39 -7.65 0.61
N VAL A 52 2.47 -8.87 1.15
CA VAL A 52 2.72 -9.07 2.56
C VAL A 52 4.22 -9.36 2.68
N SER A 53 5.01 -8.37 3.09
CA SER A 53 6.39 -8.61 3.53
C SER A 53 6.35 -8.96 5.01
N VAL A 54 6.85 -10.14 5.36
CA VAL A 54 7.00 -10.60 6.75
C VAL A 54 8.36 -10.14 7.29
#